data_AF-A0A402DNB5-F1
#
_entry.id   AF-A0A402DNB5-F1
#
_cell.length_a   1.000
_cell.length_b   1.000
_cell.length_c   1.000
_cell.angle_alpha   90.00
_cell.angle_beta   90.00
_cell.angle_gamma   90.00
#
_symmetry.space_group_name_H-M   'P 1'
#
loop_
_entity.id
_entity.type
_entity.pdbx_description
1 polymer ?
#
loop_
_entity_poly.entity_id
_entity_poly.type
_entity_poly.pdbx_seq_one_letter_code
_entity_poly.pdbx_strand_id
1 'polypeptide(L)'
;MLPQTLQSRMVAACKWWLGWCATSGIDPLGAEFDDLERAARQMKADGAPELDVLDLLDQVGHLLGLWRDPRWARLRRTILRPDEE
;
A
#
# COMPACT_ATOMS: atom_id res chain seq x y z
N MET A 1 -22.99 11.34 -3.52
CA MET A 1 -21.53 11.26 -3.30
C MET A 1 -20.90 11.15 -4.68
N LEU A 2 -20.04 12.08 -5.09
CA LEU A 2 -19.39 11.97 -6.41
C LEU A 2 -18.40 10.79 -6.37
N PRO A 3 -18.31 9.98 -7.44
CA PRO A 3 -17.30 8.92 -7.51
C PRO A 3 -15.91 9.54 -7.38
N GLN A 4 -15.05 8.94 -6.54
CA GLN A 4 -13.67 9.38 -6.42
C GLN A 4 -12.94 9.16 -7.74
N THR A 5 -12.20 10.16 -8.21
CA THR A 5 -11.36 10.02 -9.39
C THR A 5 -10.13 9.17 -9.05
N LEU A 6 -9.52 8.55 -10.07
CA LEU A 6 -8.26 7.83 -9.91
C LEU A 6 -7.18 8.73 -9.26
N GLN A 7 -7.10 10.00 -9.66
CA GLN A 7 -6.15 10.95 -9.09
C GLN A 7 -6.37 11.16 -7.59
N SER A 8 -7.63 11.31 -7.14
CA SER A 8 -7.93 11.49 -5.73
C SER A 8 -7.51 10.27 -4.89
N ARG A 9 -7.71 9.07 -5.42
CA ARG A 9 -7.32 7.81 -4.78
C ARG A 9 -5.80 7.67 -4.68
N MET A 10 -5.06 7.96 -5.75
CA MET A 10 -3.59 7.98 -5.74
C MET A 10 -3.04 8.97 -4.71
N VAL A 11 -3.63 10.16 -4.60
CA VAL A 11 -3.24 11.16 -3.60
C VAL A 11 -3.54 10.68 -2.18
N ALA A 12 -4.69 10.03 -1.96
CA ALA A 12 -5.04 9.47 -0.67
C ALA A 12 -4.06 8.36 -0.24
N ALA A 13 -3.72 7.44 -1.15
CA ALA A 13 -2.72 6.40 -0.93
C ALA A 13 -1.34 6.99 -0.57
N CYS A 14 -0.87 8.00 -1.31
CA CYS A 14 0.38 8.70 -0.98
C CYS A 14 0.33 9.39 0.38
N LYS A 15 -0.78 10.05 0.73
CA LYS A 15 -0.92 10.72 2.04
C LYS A 15 -0.87 9.71 3.18
N TRP A 16 -1.55 8.58 3.03
CA TRP A 16 -1.53 7.52 4.03
C TRP A 16 -0.12 6.93 4.18
N TRP A 17 0.55 6.63 3.07
CA TRP A 17 1.94 6.16 3.05
C TRP A 17 2.89 7.08 3.82
N LEU A 18 2.85 8.39 3.52
CA LEU A 18 3.68 9.39 4.21
C LEU A 18 3.39 9.43 5.72
N GLY A 19 2.11 9.31 6.10
CA GLY A 19 1.71 9.22 7.51
C GLY A 19 2.26 7.98 8.20
N TRP A 20 2.13 6.81 7.56
CA TRP A 20 2.65 5.55 8.10
C TRP A 20 4.17 5.52 8.21
N CYS A 21 4.89 6.08 7.22
CA CYS A 21 6.34 6.23 7.27
C CYS A 21 6.78 7.11 8.45
N ALA A 22 6.09 8.23 8.68
CA ALA A 22 6.39 9.13 9.78
C ALA A 22 6.18 8.47 11.16
N THR A 23 5.14 7.64 11.32
CA THR A 23 4.90 6.91 12.57
C THR A 23 5.84 5.71 12.75
N SER A 24 6.30 5.12 11.65
CA SER A 24 7.16 3.93 11.65
C SER A 24 8.66 4.23 11.59
N GLY A 25 9.05 5.51 11.47
CA GLY A 25 10.46 5.93 11.37
C GLY A 25 11.15 5.50 10.07
N ILE A 26 10.39 5.36 8.98
CA ILE A 26 10.87 4.90 7.67
C ILE A 26 10.99 6.09 6.72
N ASP A 27 12.06 6.15 5.93
CA ASP A 27 12.18 7.11 4.83
C ASP A 27 11.17 6.75 3.72
N PRO A 28 10.18 7.61 3.41
CA PRO A 28 9.17 7.30 2.41
C PRO A 28 9.71 7.12 0.99
N LEU A 29 10.94 7.56 0.69
CA LEU A 29 11.60 7.39 -0.60
C LEU A 29 12.71 6.33 -0.58
N GLY A 30 13.13 5.90 0.61
CA GLY A 30 14.13 4.87 0.83
C GLY A 30 13.57 3.52 1.31
N ALA A 31 12.25 3.39 1.41
CA ALA A 31 11.60 2.19 1.92
C ALA A 31 11.79 0.98 1.00
N GLU A 32 11.90 -0.19 1.60
CA GLU A 32 12.07 -1.45 0.89
C GLU A 32 10.72 -2.18 0.71
N PHE A 33 10.77 -3.31 0.00
CA PHE A 33 9.59 -4.14 -0.24
C PHE A 33 8.89 -4.56 1.07
N ASP A 34 9.65 -4.96 2.08
CA ASP A 34 9.13 -5.47 3.35
C ASP A 34 8.40 -4.36 4.14
N ASP A 35 8.77 -3.10 3.95
CA ASP A 35 8.08 -1.94 4.53
C ASP A 35 6.72 -1.72 3.86
N LEU A 36 6.67 -1.81 2.53
CA LEU A 36 5.41 -1.74 1.78
C LEU A 36 4.47 -2.90 2.18
N GLU A 37 5.00 -4.11 2.36
CA GLU A 37 4.21 -5.24 2.82
C GLU A 37 3.64 -5.01 4.22
N ARG A 38 4.46 -4.55 5.17
CA ARG A 38 4.01 -4.20 6.53
C ARG A 38 2.94 -3.11 6.51
N ALA A 39 3.14 -2.07 5.72
CA ALA A 39 2.20 -0.96 5.58
C ALA A 39 0.84 -1.43 5.03
N ALA A 40 0.83 -2.24 3.96
CA ALA A 40 -0.39 -2.80 3.39
C ALA A 40 -1.12 -3.75 4.35
N ARG A 41 -0.38 -4.58 5.09
CA ARG A 41 -0.96 -5.47 6.12
C ARG A 41 -1.56 -4.69 7.27
N GLN A 42 -0.90 -3.63 7.73
CA GLN A 42 -1.44 -2.75 8.77
C GLN A 42 -2.72 -2.05 8.31
N MET A 43 -2.72 -1.48 7.10
CA MET A 43 -3.92 -0.84 6.53
C MET A 43 -5.11 -1.82 6.45
N LYS A 44 -4.87 -3.07 6.04
CA LYS A 44 -5.89 -4.12 6.06
C LYS A 44 -6.35 -4.45 7.48
N ALA A 45 -5.43 -4.60 8.43
CA ALA A 45 -5.74 -4.90 9.83
C ALA A 45 -6.57 -3.78 10.50
N ASP A 46 -6.35 -2.53 10.08
CA ASP A 46 -7.13 -1.37 10.51
C ASP A 46 -8.54 -1.33 9.88
N GLY A 47 -8.89 -2.32 9.05
CA GLY A 47 -10.20 -2.45 8.43
C GLY A 47 -10.43 -1.53 7.23
N ALA A 48 -9.35 -1.05 6.59
CA ALA A 48 -9.48 -0.24 5.40
C ALA A 48 -10.17 -1.01 4.25
N PRO A 49 -10.89 -0.30 3.36
CA PRO A 49 -11.44 -0.90 2.15
C PRO A 49 -10.36 -1.62 1.32
N GLU A 50 -10.70 -2.76 0.73
CA GLU A 50 -9.78 -3.55 -0.11
C GLU A 50 -9.15 -2.73 -1.23
N LEU A 51 -9.93 -1.81 -1.79
CA LEU A 51 -9.49 -0.93 -2.87
C LEU A 51 -8.39 0.03 -2.41
N ASP A 52 -8.45 0.53 -1.17
CA ASP A 52 -7.45 1.45 -0.62
C ASP A 52 -6.13 0.72 -0.38
N VAL A 53 -6.19 -0.55 0.05
CA VAL A 53 -5.01 -1.42 0.20
C VAL A 53 -4.34 -1.65 -1.17
N LEU A 54 -5.13 -1.91 -2.21
CA LEU A 54 -4.61 -2.07 -3.57
C LEU A 54 -4.04 -0.76 -4.12
N ASP A 55 -4.70 0.38 -3.85
CA ASP A 55 -4.20 1.70 -4.25
C ASP A 55 -2.88 2.04 -3.57
N LEU A 56 -2.70 1.67 -2.30
CA LEU A 56 -1.42 1.80 -1.60
C LEU A 56 -0.33 0.98 -2.31
N LEU A 57 -0.60 -0.30 -2.57
CA LEU A 57 0.36 -1.20 -3.22
C LEU A 57 0.75 -0.71 -4.63
N ASP A 58 -0.24 -0.28 -5.41
CA ASP A 58 -0.03 0.23 -6.76
C ASP A 58 0.72 1.56 -6.73
N GLN A 59 0.29 2.51 -5.91
CA GLN A 59 0.89 3.84 -5.84
C GLN A 59 2.33 3.81 -5.34
N VAL A 60 2.59 3.17 -4.20
CA VAL A 60 3.94 3.10 -3.60
C VAL A 60 4.82 2.15 -4.39
N GLY A 61 4.26 1.03 -4.85
CA GLY A 61 4.97 0.06 -5.69
C GLY A 61 5.53 0.71 -6.95
N HIS A 62 4.75 1.57 -7.62
CA HIS A 62 5.22 2.33 -8.79
C HIS A 62 6.18 3.45 -8.42
N LEU A 63 5.89 4.22 -7.38
CA LEU A 63 6.72 5.35 -6.93
C LEU A 63 8.17 4.93 -6.65
N LEU A 64 8.35 3.80 -5.97
CA LEU A 64 9.66 3.30 -5.53
C LEU A 64 10.26 2.24 -6.45
N GLY A 65 9.56 1.89 -7.54
CA GLY A 65 10.01 0.84 -8.47
C GLY A 65 9.90 -0.59 -7.93
N LEU A 66 9.26 -0.79 -6.78
CA LEU A 66 9.08 -2.10 -6.12
C LEU A 66 8.19 -3.05 -6.91
N TRP A 67 7.36 -2.54 -7.83
CA TRP A 67 6.54 -3.37 -8.73
C TRP A 67 7.35 -4.34 -9.60
N ARG A 68 8.66 -4.11 -9.75
CA ARG A 68 9.57 -4.99 -10.47
C ARG A 68 10.01 -6.20 -9.66
N ASP A 69 9.84 -6.18 -8.34
CA ASP A 69 10.07 -7.34 -7.49
C ASP A 69 8.94 -8.36 -7.69
N PRO A 70 9.24 -9.64 -8.03
CA PRO A 70 8.22 -10.67 -8.19
C PRO A 70 7.33 -10.86 -6.94
N ARG A 71 7.84 -10.54 -5.75
CA ARG A 71 7.08 -10.58 -4.49
C ARG A 71 5.93 -9.58 -4.49
N TRP A 72 6.04 -8.46 -5.20
CA TRP A 72 4.98 -7.47 -5.31
C TRP A 72 3.74 -8.02 -6.01
N ALA A 73 3.91 -8.70 -7.13
CA ALA A 73 2.79 -9.31 -7.85
C ALA A 73 2.09 -10.40 -7.00
N ARG A 74 2.88 -11.16 -6.23
CA ARG A 74 2.36 -12.14 -5.27
C ARG A 74 1.56 -11.44 -4.17
N LEU A 75 2.15 -10.45 -3.50
CA LEU A 75 1.53 -9.68 -2.43
C LEU A 75 0.20 -9.07 -2.88
N ARG A 76 0.18 -8.37 -4.02
CA ARG A 76 -1.04 -7.77 -4.57
C ARG A 76 -2.16 -8.78 -4.80
N ARG A 77 -1.83 -10.03 -5.16
CA ARG A 77 -2.82 -11.10 -5.39
C ARG A 77 -3.29 -11.76 -4.10
N THR A 78 -2.47 -11.76 -3.06
CA THR A 78 -2.74 -12.52 -1.82
C THR A 78 -3.12 -11.65 -0.63
N ILE A 79 -2.84 -10.34 -0.65
CA ILE A 79 -3.03 -9.44 0.49
C ILE A 79 -4.48 -9.42 1.00
N LEU A 80 -5.46 -9.57 0.11
CA LEU A 80 -6.89 -9.57 0.46
C LEU A 80 -7.41 -10.93 0.92
N ARG A 81 -6.64 -12.01 0.74
CA ARG A 81 -7.08 -13.33 1.20
C ARG A 81 -7.08 -13.38 2.73
N PRO A 82 -8.01 -14.12 3.35
CA PRO A 82 -7.85 -14.47 4.76
C PRO A 82 -6.51 -15.20 4.92
N ASP A 83 -5.80 -14.90 6.01
CA ASP A 83 -4.61 -15.67 6.35
C ASP A 83 -5.11 -17.09 6.70
N GLU A 84 -4.72 -18.07 5.88
CA GLU A 84 -5.01 -19.48 6.17
C GLU A 84 -4.17 -19.88 7.38
N GLU A 85 -4.82 -20.10 8.54
CA GLU A 85 -4.22 -20.66 9.76
C GLU A 85 -3.65 -22.08 9.53
#